data_AF-A0A7S1DXS1-F1
#
_entry.id   AF-A0A7S1DXS1-F1
#
_cell.length_a   1.000
_cell.length_b   1.000
_cell.length_c   1.000
_cell.angle_alpha   90.00
_cell.angle_beta   90.00
_cell.angle_gamma   90.00
#
_symmetry.space_group_name_H-M   'P 1'
#
loop_
_entity.id
_entity.type
_entity.pdbx_description
1 polymer ?
#
loop_
_entity_poly.entity_id
_entity_poly.type
_entity_poly.pdbx_seq_one_letter_code
_entity_poly.pdbx_strand_id
1 'polypeptide(L)'
;SVSGPVVVAERMSGAAMYELVRVGTLRLIGEIIRLEGDTATIQVYEETSGLTIGDPVERTYKPLSVALGPGIMGQIFDGIQRPLEVIVKQTGTVFIPRGIDVDALDMKKRWMYHPAREFTVGSIVTGGDIFGMVEENELINHAIMFFPGKSGRITWMASVGEYTLNDDVIEIENVAGEKERFTMLQYWPVRSPRPVAEKLAGDYPLLTGQRVLDALFPSVLGGTCAVPGAFGCGKTVISQSLSKYSNSQAIIYVGCGERGNEMAEGLMD
;
A
#
# COMPACT_ATOMS: atom_id res chain seq x y z
N SER A 1 23.12 19.52 4.94
CA SER A 1 22.73 20.67 4.10
C SER A 1 21.31 20.48 3.57
N VAL A 2 20.65 21.54 3.10
CA VAL A 2 19.30 21.46 2.49
C VAL A 2 19.36 22.19 1.15
N SER A 3 18.99 21.52 0.05
CA SER A 3 18.95 22.10 -1.29
C SER A 3 17.71 21.60 -2.03
N GLY A 4 16.67 22.45 -2.09
CA GLY A 4 15.36 22.05 -2.60
C GLY A 4 14.84 20.82 -1.84
N PRO A 5 14.39 19.75 -2.51
CA PRO A 5 13.86 18.57 -1.84
C PRO A 5 14.95 17.60 -1.33
N VAL A 6 16.22 17.89 -1.59
CA VAL A 6 17.36 17.05 -1.19
C VAL A 6 17.95 17.57 0.11
N VAL A 7 18.07 16.67 1.09
CA VAL A 7 18.69 16.94 2.40
C VAL A 7 19.90 16.03 2.56
N VAL A 8 21.02 16.58 3.01
CA VAL A 8 22.21 15.80 3.39
C VAL A 8 22.34 15.81 4.90
N ALA A 9 22.31 14.62 5.50
CA ALA A 9 22.48 14.41 6.93
C ALA A 9 23.85 13.77 7.21
N GLU A 10 24.52 14.23 8.28
CA GLU A 10 25.76 13.65 8.80
C GLU A 10 25.45 12.69 9.96
N ARG A 11 26.44 11.88 10.37
CA ARG A 11 26.30 10.87 11.45
C ARG A 11 25.26 9.80 11.15
N MET A 12 25.21 9.40 9.89
CA MET A 12 24.26 8.40 9.39
C MET A 12 24.89 7.01 9.26
N SER A 13 26.05 6.78 9.89
CA SER A 13 26.67 5.44 10.01
C SER A 13 25.67 4.35 10.42
N GLY A 14 25.60 3.29 9.63
CA GLY A 14 24.66 2.17 9.84
C GLY A 14 23.27 2.38 9.22
N ALA A 15 23.04 3.47 8.50
CA ALA A 15 21.84 3.62 7.67
C ALA A 15 21.93 2.76 6.41
N ALA A 16 20.79 2.32 5.90
CA ALA A 16 20.69 1.53 4.67
C ALA A 16 20.21 2.37 3.47
N MET A 17 20.59 1.96 2.26
CA MET A 17 20.01 2.51 1.04
C MET A 17 18.51 2.22 0.98
N TYR A 18 17.72 3.19 0.51
CA TYR A 18 16.25 3.14 0.45
C TYR A 18 15.53 3.04 1.80
N GLU A 19 16.25 3.27 2.89
CA GLU A 19 15.65 3.36 4.22
C GLU A 19 14.82 4.65 4.33
N LEU A 20 13.66 4.53 4.97
CA LEU A 20 12.80 5.66 5.29
C LEU A 20 13.32 6.37 6.54
N VAL A 21 13.31 7.70 6.51
CA VAL A 21 13.76 8.56 7.60
C VAL A 21 12.72 9.65 7.88
N ARG A 22 12.74 10.19 9.09
CA ARG A 22 11.94 11.34 9.50
C ARG A 22 12.87 12.53 9.71
N VAL A 23 12.66 13.60 8.94
CA VAL A 23 13.57 14.76 8.86
C VAL A 23 12.95 15.97 9.57
N GLY A 24 13.73 16.53 10.49
CA GLY A 24 13.42 17.73 11.25
C GLY A 24 12.36 17.57 12.34
N THR A 25 12.08 18.68 13.01
CA THR A 25 11.12 18.74 14.12
C THR A 25 9.70 18.36 13.70
N LEU A 26 9.33 18.63 12.44
CA LEU A 26 8.06 18.23 11.84
C LEU A 26 8.04 16.77 11.36
N ARG A 27 9.16 16.03 11.50
CA ARG A 27 9.26 14.60 11.14
C ARG A 27 8.80 14.30 9.70
N LEU A 28 9.24 15.14 8.76
CA LEU A 28 8.93 15.00 7.34
C LEU A 28 9.43 13.67 6.80
N ILE A 29 8.64 13.01 5.96
CA ILE A 29 9.04 11.71 5.41
C ILE A 29 10.09 11.91 4.32
N GLY A 30 11.20 11.18 4.43
CA GLY A 30 12.22 11.10 3.39
C GLY A 30 12.77 9.70 3.18
N GLU A 31 13.48 9.50 2.09
CA GLU A 31 14.13 8.23 1.74
C GLU A 31 15.61 8.47 1.43
N ILE A 32 16.48 7.60 1.96
CA ILE A 32 17.91 7.64 1.68
C ILE A 32 18.19 7.16 0.25
N ILE A 33 18.78 8.02 -0.58
CA ILE A 33 19.09 7.74 -1.99
C ILE A 33 20.59 7.57 -2.27
N ARG A 34 21.46 8.00 -1.35
CA ARG A 34 22.92 7.85 -1.48
C ARG A 34 23.57 7.85 -0.10
N LEU A 35 24.61 7.04 0.07
CA LEU A 35 25.45 6.98 1.27
C LEU A 35 26.90 7.25 0.89
N GLU A 36 27.56 8.17 1.59
CA GLU A 36 28.97 8.51 1.40
C GLU A 36 29.67 8.63 2.76
N GLY A 37 30.43 7.60 3.14
CA GLY A 37 31.07 7.54 4.45
C GLY A 37 30.04 7.63 5.57
N ASP A 38 30.10 8.72 6.35
CA ASP A 38 29.18 8.99 7.46
C ASP A 38 28.01 9.94 7.08
N THR A 39 27.88 10.26 5.80
CA THR A 39 26.82 11.14 5.29
C THR A 39 25.79 10.37 4.48
N ALA A 40 24.52 10.78 4.59
CA ALA A 40 23.42 10.26 3.80
C ALA A 40 22.74 11.39 3.03
N THR A 41 22.51 11.19 1.74
CA THR A 41 21.65 12.04 0.92
C THR A 41 20.24 11.48 0.97
N ILE A 42 19.29 12.32 1.37
CA ILE A 42 17.90 12.00 1.62
C ILE A 42 17.04 12.81 0.65
N GLN A 43 16.16 12.12 -0.06
CA GLN A 43 15.08 12.73 -0.82
C GLN A 43 13.86 12.88 0.09
N VAL A 44 13.45 14.12 0.39
CA VAL A 44 12.25 14.37 1.18
C VAL A 44 11.03 14.37 0.25
N TYR A 45 9.96 13.68 0.68
CA TYR A 45 8.71 13.54 -0.09
C TYR A 45 7.73 14.70 0.15
N GLU A 46 8.02 15.53 1.13
CA GLU A 46 7.26 16.73 1.49
C GLU A 46 8.08 18.00 1.24
N GLU A 47 7.44 19.16 1.38
CA GLU A 47 8.11 20.45 1.23
C GLU A 47 9.11 20.71 2.36
N THR A 48 10.37 20.95 2.01
CA THR A 48 11.50 21.18 2.94
C THR A 48 11.58 22.61 3.48
N SER A 49 10.66 23.49 3.09
CA SER A 49 10.62 24.89 3.51
C SER A 49 10.59 25.01 5.04
N GLY A 50 11.53 25.75 5.63
CA GLY A 50 11.62 25.93 7.08
C GLY A 50 12.43 24.86 7.82
N LEU A 51 12.97 23.84 7.13
CA LEU A 51 14.04 23.03 7.68
C LEU A 51 15.30 23.87 7.87
N THR A 52 15.99 23.66 8.99
CA THR A 52 17.21 24.38 9.36
C THR A 52 18.37 23.43 9.61
N ILE A 53 19.59 23.96 9.57
CA ILE A 53 20.78 23.16 9.92
C ILE A 53 20.74 22.87 11.43
N GLY A 54 20.87 21.59 11.79
CA GLY A 54 20.80 21.12 13.18
C GLY A 54 19.51 20.37 13.52
N ASP A 55 18.53 20.40 12.62
CA ASP A 55 17.31 19.60 12.73
C ASP A 55 17.61 18.09 12.77
N PRO A 56 16.95 17.32 13.66
CA PRO A 56 17.23 15.89 13.82
C PRO A 56 16.77 15.08 12.62
N VAL A 57 17.47 13.97 12.34
CA VAL A 57 17.05 12.96 11.37
C VAL A 57 16.92 11.62 12.06
N GLU A 58 15.71 11.09 12.11
CA GLU A 58 15.40 9.82 12.76
C GLU A 58 15.29 8.71 11.72
N ARG A 59 15.95 7.59 12.01
CA ARG A 59 15.96 6.39 11.17
C ARG A 59 14.83 5.45 11.53
N THR A 60 14.12 4.94 10.53
CA THR A 60 13.06 3.94 10.75
C THR A 60 13.55 2.49 10.62
N TYR A 61 14.77 2.28 10.11
CA TYR A 61 15.37 0.96 9.87
C TYR A 61 14.56 0.07 8.92
N LYS A 62 13.61 0.65 8.19
CA LYS A 62 12.72 -0.05 7.26
C LYS A 62 12.66 0.72 5.93
N PRO A 63 12.52 0.03 4.80
CA PRO A 63 12.24 0.70 3.54
C PRO A 63 10.82 1.26 3.52
N LEU A 64 10.55 2.15 2.57
CA LEU A 64 9.18 2.60 2.28
C LEU A 64 8.29 1.38 2.04
N SER A 65 7.30 1.22 2.91
CA SER A 65 6.41 0.06 2.94
C SER A 65 4.97 0.53 3.06
N VAL A 66 4.06 -0.22 2.46
CA VAL A 66 2.63 0.04 2.52
C VAL A 66 1.93 -0.96 3.41
N ALA A 67 0.91 -0.50 4.12
CA ALA A 67 -0.04 -1.29 4.88
C ALA A 67 -1.00 -2.02 3.92
N LEU A 68 -1.08 -3.34 4.03
CA LEU A 68 -1.98 -4.18 3.26
C LEU A 68 -2.90 -4.94 4.22
N GLY A 69 -4.21 -4.75 4.10
CA GLY A 69 -5.21 -5.41 4.92
C GLY A 69 -6.61 -4.85 4.64
N PRO A 70 -7.63 -5.30 5.40
CA PRO A 70 -9.00 -4.80 5.27
C PRO A 70 -9.09 -3.29 5.55
N GLY A 71 -9.90 -2.59 4.75
CA GLY A 71 -10.13 -1.15 4.85
C GLY A 71 -9.41 -0.31 3.79
N ILE A 72 -8.84 -0.94 2.77
CA ILE A 72 -8.22 -0.25 1.61
C ILE A 72 -9.28 0.11 0.57
N MET A 73 -10.28 -0.75 0.38
CA MET A 73 -11.27 -0.56 -0.68
C MET A 73 -12.14 0.67 -0.40
N GLY A 74 -12.24 1.54 -1.41
CA GLY A 74 -12.96 2.81 -1.31
C GLY A 74 -12.21 3.93 -0.59
N GLN A 75 -11.00 3.69 -0.08
CA GLN A 75 -10.16 4.75 0.48
C GLN A 75 -9.37 5.47 -0.60
N ILE A 76 -9.11 6.76 -0.35
CA ILE A 76 -8.30 7.62 -1.22
C ILE A 76 -7.03 7.99 -0.48
N PHE A 77 -5.89 7.66 -1.09
CA PHE A 77 -4.58 7.86 -0.52
C PHE A 77 -3.78 8.92 -1.26
N ASP A 78 -2.85 9.56 -0.55
CA ASP A 78 -1.76 10.30 -1.19
C ASP A 78 -0.62 9.36 -1.64
N GLY A 79 0.46 9.94 -2.19
CA GLY A 79 1.59 9.18 -2.74
C GLY A 79 2.40 8.35 -1.73
N ILE A 80 2.14 8.50 -0.42
CA ILE A 80 2.79 7.76 0.66
C ILE A 80 1.78 6.99 1.52
N GLN A 81 0.59 6.72 0.98
CA GLN A 81 -0.46 5.92 1.59
C GLN A 81 -1.14 6.54 2.83
N ARG A 82 -1.23 7.87 2.91
CA ARG A 82 -2.03 8.55 3.94
C ARG A 82 -3.47 8.79 3.46
N PRO A 83 -4.49 8.39 4.23
CA PRO A 83 -5.89 8.55 3.81
C PRO A 83 -6.33 10.02 3.87
N LEU A 84 -6.71 10.57 2.72
CA LEU A 84 -7.03 12.00 2.57
C LEU A 84 -8.23 12.43 3.40
N GLU A 85 -9.28 11.60 3.48
CA GLU A 85 -10.45 11.92 4.30
C GLU A 85 -10.12 12.03 5.79
N VAL A 86 -9.23 11.16 6.29
CA VAL A 86 -8.84 11.15 7.70
C VAL A 86 -8.03 12.41 8.02
N ILE A 87 -7.14 12.82 7.12
CA ILE A 87 -6.39 14.07 7.24
C ILE A 87 -7.33 15.27 7.37
N VAL A 88 -8.35 15.36 6.51
CA VAL A 88 -9.33 16.46 6.56
C VAL A 88 -10.13 16.42 7.87
N LYS A 89 -10.60 15.25 8.29
CA LYS A 89 -11.37 15.06 9.54
C LYS A 89 -10.55 15.44 10.79
N GLN A 90 -9.26 15.11 10.82
CA GLN A 90 -8.40 15.40 11.98
C GLN A 90 -7.94 16.85 12.03
N THR A 91 -7.60 17.44 10.89
CA THR A 91 -7.06 18.81 10.83
C THR A 91 -8.15 19.87 10.82
N GLY A 92 -9.34 19.54 10.33
CA GLY A 92 -10.44 20.48 10.11
C GLY A 92 -10.15 21.49 9.00
N THR A 93 -9.16 21.23 8.15
CA THR A 93 -8.76 22.14 7.06
C THR A 93 -8.81 21.44 5.71
N VAL A 94 -8.90 22.23 4.64
CA VAL A 94 -8.84 21.75 3.24
C VAL A 94 -7.41 21.52 2.75
N PHE A 95 -6.41 21.89 3.55
CA PHE A 95 -4.99 21.76 3.19
C PHE A 95 -4.37 20.56 3.91
N ILE A 96 -3.39 19.94 3.27
CA ILE A 96 -2.60 18.86 3.89
C ILE A 96 -1.46 19.52 4.67
N PRO A 97 -1.44 19.44 6.02
CA PRO A 97 -0.33 19.99 6.78
C PRO A 97 0.92 19.13 6.61
N ARG A 98 2.08 19.78 6.70
CA ARG A 98 3.38 19.12 6.59
C ARG A 98 3.69 18.32 7.84
N GLY A 99 4.28 17.14 7.67
CA GLY A 99 4.65 16.27 8.79
C GLY A 99 3.47 15.59 9.47
N ILE A 100 2.29 15.57 8.83
CA ILE A 100 1.15 14.83 9.36
C ILE A 100 1.43 13.33 9.27
N ASP A 101 1.30 12.68 10.42
CA ASP A 101 1.49 11.25 10.59
C ASP A 101 0.14 10.65 10.97
N VAL A 102 -0.45 9.93 10.01
CA VAL A 102 -1.74 9.25 10.15
C VAL A 102 -1.58 7.81 9.71
N ASP A 103 -2.25 6.90 10.41
CA ASP A 103 -2.28 5.50 10.01
C ASP A 103 -2.95 5.35 8.64
N ALA A 104 -2.37 4.49 7.80
CA ALA A 104 -2.91 4.21 6.47
C ALA A 104 -4.31 3.59 6.54
N LEU A 105 -4.55 2.74 7.53
CA LEU A 105 -5.83 2.03 7.72
C LEU A 105 -6.40 2.35 9.10
N ASP A 106 -7.73 2.29 9.20
CA ASP A 106 -8.42 2.54 10.46
C ASP A 106 -8.19 1.39 11.45
N MET A 107 -7.25 1.60 12.37
CA MET A 107 -6.87 0.63 13.41
C MET A 107 -7.98 0.41 14.46
N LYS A 108 -9.00 1.27 14.51
CA LYS A 108 -10.10 1.17 15.48
C LYS A 108 -11.32 0.46 14.91
N LYS A 109 -11.44 0.42 13.58
CA LYS A 109 -12.54 -0.27 12.91
C LYS A 109 -12.47 -1.77 13.20
N ARG A 110 -13.63 -2.35 13.53
CA ARG A 110 -13.81 -3.78 13.73
C ARG A 110 -14.31 -4.43 12.46
N TRP A 111 -13.79 -5.62 12.19
CA TRP A 111 -14.07 -6.41 11.02
C TRP A 111 -14.55 -7.79 11.45
N MET A 112 -15.58 -8.29 10.78
CA MET A 112 -16.04 -9.66 10.99
C MET A 112 -15.08 -10.62 10.28
N TYR A 113 -14.34 -11.38 11.08
CA TYR A 113 -13.34 -12.33 10.63
C TYR A 113 -13.90 -13.76 10.62
N HIS A 114 -13.64 -14.47 9.54
CA HIS A 114 -13.99 -15.87 9.36
C HIS A 114 -12.72 -16.70 9.08
N PRO A 115 -12.25 -17.54 10.01
CA PRO A 115 -11.11 -18.42 9.75
C PRO A 115 -11.44 -19.43 8.63
N ALA A 116 -10.43 -19.74 7.82
CA ALA A 116 -10.57 -20.70 6.73
C ALA A 116 -10.78 -22.12 7.30
N ARG A 117 -11.77 -22.84 6.75
CA ARG A 117 -12.14 -24.19 7.23
C ARG A 117 -11.07 -25.25 6.96
N GLU A 118 -10.17 -24.97 6.03
CA GLU A 118 -9.10 -25.87 5.60
C GLU A 118 -7.97 -25.96 6.62
N PHE A 119 -7.82 -24.95 7.48
CA PHE A 119 -6.77 -24.89 8.48
C PHE A 119 -7.30 -25.20 9.88
N THR A 120 -6.59 -26.07 10.59
CA THR A 120 -6.83 -26.38 12.00
C THR A 120 -5.53 -26.29 12.79
N VAL A 121 -5.63 -26.19 14.12
CA VAL A 121 -4.46 -26.20 15.01
C VAL A 121 -3.65 -27.47 14.75
N GLY A 122 -2.35 -27.30 14.47
CA GLY A 122 -1.43 -28.36 14.07
C GLY A 122 -1.17 -28.48 12.57
N SER A 123 -1.92 -27.75 11.73
CA SER A 123 -1.70 -27.69 10.28
C SER A 123 -0.43 -26.90 9.95
N ILE A 124 0.19 -27.20 8.81
CA ILE A 124 1.33 -26.44 8.29
C ILE A 124 0.78 -25.33 7.40
N VAL A 125 1.30 -24.12 7.59
CA VAL A 125 0.97 -22.94 6.78
C VAL A 125 2.24 -22.34 6.18
N THR A 126 2.12 -21.83 4.96
CA THR A 126 3.19 -21.24 4.17
C THR A 126 2.75 -19.88 3.62
N GLY A 127 3.73 -19.03 3.27
CA GLY A 127 3.44 -17.69 2.77
C GLY A 127 2.56 -17.70 1.53
N GLY A 128 1.45 -16.95 1.57
CA GLY A 128 0.43 -16.90 0.51
C GLY A 128 -0.83 -17.72 0.81
N ASP A 129 -0.79 -18.64 1.78
CA ASP A 129 -1.97 -19.42 2.16
C ASP A 129 -3.08 -18.53 2.76
N ILE A 130 -4.33 -18.77 2.37
CA ILE A 130 -5.48 -18.01 2.87
C ILE A 130 -5.96 -18.67 4.17
N PHE A 131 -5.67 -18.06 5.31
CA PHE A 131 -6.05 -18.62 6.61
C PHE A 131 -7.33 -18.02 7.20
N GLY A 132 -7.89 -16.98 6.55
CA GLY A 132 -9.18 -16.43 6.90
C GLY A 132 -9.70 -15.43 5.86
N MET A 133 -10.91 -14.93 6.08
CA MET A 133 -11.60 -13.99 5.22
C MET A 133 -12.28 -12.91 6.06
N VAL A 134 -12.35 -11.71 5.51
CA VAL A 134 -13.07 -10.56 6.08
C VAL A 134 -14.00 -9.99 5.02
N GLU A 135 -15.25 -9.74 5.38
CA GLU A 135 -16.19 -9.03 4.50
C GLU A 135 -15.86 -7.53 4.56
N GLU A 136 -15.21 -7.00 3.53
CA GLU A 136 -14.75 -5.60 3.54
C GLU A 136 -15.85 -4.63 3.09
N ASN A 137 -16.62 -5.04 2.08
CA ASN A 137 -17.82 -4.36 1.62
C ASN A 137 -18.82 -5.41 1.06
N GLU A 138 -19.98 -4.95 0.59
CA GLU A 138 -21.05 -5.84 0.08
C GLU A 138 -20.65 -6.69 -1.14
N LEU A 139 -19.57 -6.32 -1.84
CA LEU A 139 -19.13 -6.95 -3.09
C LEU A 139 -17.85 -7.77 -2.94
N ILE A 140 -16.95 -7.36 -2.05
CA ILE A 140 -15.58 -7.86 -1.92
C ILE A 140 -15.39 -8.51 -0.56
N ASN A 141 -15.10 -9.81 -0.63
CA ASN A 141 -14.56 -10.57 0.49
C ASN A 141 -13.04 -10.53 0.43
N HIS A 142 -12.43 -9.92 1.43
CA HIS A 142 -10.98 -9.77 1.55
C HIS A 142 -10.36 -11.04 2.12
N ALA A 143 -9.55 -11.73 1.32
CA ALA A 143 -8.80 -12.90 1.77
C ALA A 143 -7.60 -12.48 2.64
N ILE A 144 -7.55 -12.98 3.87
CA ILE A 144 -6.41 -12.77 4.77
C ILE A 144 -5.38 -13.87 4.49
N MET A 145 -4.27 -13.46 3.87
CA MET A 145 -3.19 -14.34 3.43
C MET A 145 -2.02 -14.34 4.41
N PHE A 146 -1.36 -15.48 4.54
CA PHE A 146 -0.19 -15.63 5.39
C PHE A 146 1.04 -14.92 4.78
N PHE A 147 1.93 -14.45 5.66
CA PHE A 147 3.02 -13.55 5.32
C PHE A 147 4.05 -14.23 4.41
N PRO A 148 4.41 -13.62 3.26
CA PRO A 148 5.42 -14.22 2.38
C PRO A 148 6.77 -14.41 3.08
N GLY A 149 7.42 -15.55 2.81
CA GLY A 149 8.71 -15.90 3.42
C GLY A 149 8.62 -16.44 4.85
N LYS A 150 7.41 -16.52 5.42
CA LYS A 150 7.15 -17.18 6.71
C LYS A 150 6.48 -18.53 6.47
N SER A 151 6.77 -19.48 7.35
CA SER A 151 6.16 -20.81 7.36
C SER A 151 6.25 -21.40 8.75
N GLY A 152 5.27 -22.21 9.13
CA GLY A 152 5.28 -22.86 10.43
C GLY A 152 4.08 -23.74 10.65
N ARG A 153 3.98 -24.28 11.87
CA ARG A 153 2.82 -25.05 12.32
C ARG A 153 1.92 -24.16 13.14
N ILE A 154 0.62 -24.18 12.85
CA ILE A 154 -0.38 -23.39 13.57
C ILE A 154 -0.49 -23.90 15.01
N THR A 155 -0.25 -23.05 16.00
CA THR A 155 -0.44 -23.36 17.42
C THR A 155 -1.76 -22.82 17.95
N TRP A 156 -2.24 -21.71 17.38
CA TRP A 156 -3.50 -21.08 17.75
C TRP A 156 -4.10 -20.29 16.57
N MET A 157 -5.42 -20.24 16.50
CA MET A 157 -6.17 -19.43 15.55
C MET A 157 -7.34 -18.75 16.25
N ALA A 158 -7.63 -17.52 15.85
CA ALA A 158 -8.83 -16.81 16.27
C ALA A 158 -10.10 -17.52 15.77
N SER A 159 -11.13 -17.55 16.61
CA SER A 159 -12.47 -17.99 16.23
C SER A 159 -13.16 -16.96 15.34
N VAL A 160 -14.32 -17.34 14.78
CA VAL A 160 -15.21 -16.35 14.12
C VAL A 160 -15.56 -15.25 15.11
N GLY A 161 -15.45 -13.99 14.70
CA GLY A 161 -15.77 -12.85 15.56
C GLY A 161 -15.34 -11.51 14.99
N GLU A 162 -15.56 -10.45 15.76
CA GLU A 162 -15.12 -9.10 15.42
C GLU A 162 -13.72 -8.81 15.96
N TYR A 163 -12.82 -8.41 15.07
CA TYR A 163 -11.42 -8.09 15.38
C TYR A 163 -11.00 -6.77 14.74
N THR A 164 -10.07 -6.08 15.37
CA THR A 164 -9.38 -4.91 14.79
C THR A 164 -8.13 -5.34 14.04
N LEU A 165 -7.52 -4.43 13.28
CA LEU A 165 -6.27 -4.69 12.57
C LEU A 165 -5.05 -4.92 13.50
N ASN A 166 -5.17 -4.57 14.78
CA ASN A 166 -4.15 -4.78 15.81
C ASN A 166 -4.29 -6.13 16.52
N ASP A 167 -5.42 -6.80 16.38
CA ASP A 167 -5.66 -8.07 17.07
C ASP A 167 -4.96 -9.21 16.34
N ASP A 168 -4.27 -10.06 17.11
CA ASP A 168 -3.66 -11.28 16.60
C ASP A 168 -4.75 -12.28 16.18
N VAL A 169 -4.64 -12.82 14.97
CA VAL A 169 -5.61 -13.77 14.41
C VAL A 169 -5.02 -15.18 14.23
N ILE A 170 -3.69 -15.31 14.22
CA ILE A 170 -3.01 -16.59 14.08
C ILE A 170 -1.66 -16.58 14.82
N GLU A 171 -1.33 -17.70 15.46
CA GLU A 171 -0.02 -17.98 16.05
C GLU A 171 0.57 -19.23 15.38
N ILE A 172 1.83 -19.15 15.01
CA ILE A 172 2.58 -20.28 14.44
C ILE A 172 3.85 -20.53 15.24
N GLU A 173 4.27 -21.79 15.25
CA GLU A 173 5.60 -22.22 15.67
C GLU A 173 6.44 -22.46 14.41
N ASN A 174 7.52 -21.69 14.27
CA ASN A 174 8.44 -21.81 13.15
C ASN A 174 9.37 -23.04 13.33
N VAL A 175 10.19 -23.35 12.32
CA VAL A 175 11.08 -24.54 12.35
C VAL A 175 12.12 -24.47 13.48
N ALA A 176 12.43 -23.26 13.97
CA ALA A 176 13.33 -23.03 15.09
C ALA A 176 12.66 -23.23 16.47
N GLY A 177 11.35 -23.50 16.51
CA GLY A 177 10.58 -23.64 17.75
C GLY A 177 10.16 -22.31 18.39
N GLU A 178 10.33 -21.19 17.70
CA GLU A 178 9.89 -19.88 18.16
C GLU A 178 8.43 -19.66 17.74
N LYS A 179 7.64 -19.11 18.67
CA LYS A 179 6.23 -18.78 18.42
C LYS A 179 6.12 -17.33 17.98
N GLU A 180 5.49 -17.13 16.83
CA GLU A 180 5.22 -15.81 16.25
C GLU A 180 3.72 -15.62 16.06
N ARG A 181 3.23 -14.41 16.36
CA ARG A 181 1.83 -14.02 16.18
C ARG A 181 1.69 -13.03 15.03
N PHE A 182 0.57 -13.16 14.34
CA PHE A 182 0.28 -12.35 13.16
C PHE A 182 -1.14 -11.80 13.22
N THR A 183 -1.28 -10.56 12.78
CA THR A 183 -2.56 -9.86 12.64
C THR A 183 -3.07 -9.99 11.20
N MET A 184 -4.22 -9.36 10.92
CA MET A 184 -4.77 -9.24 9.56
C MET A 184 -4.01 -8.23 8.69
N LEU A 185 -3.14 -7.42 9.29
CA LEU A 185 -2.40 -6.33 8.65
C LEU A 185 -0.97 -6.77 8.35
N GLN A 186 -0.54 -6.62 7.09
CA GLN A 186 0.84 -6.85 6.68
C GLN A 186 1.47 -5.57 6.11
N TYR A 187 2.74 -5.33 6.41
CA TYR A 187 3.52 -4.28 5.77
C TYR A 187 4.38 -4.88 4.66
N TRP A 188 4.34 -4.26 3.47
CA TRP A 188 5.11 -4.75 2.33
C TRP A 188 5.94 -3.64 1.67
N PRO A 189 7.24 -3.84 1.41
CA PRO A 189 8.08 -2.83 0.75
C PRO A 189 7.60 -2.53 -0.67
N VAL A 190 7.44 -1.25 -1.02
CA VAL A 190 6.90 -0.85 -2.33
C VAL A 190 7.83 -1.15 -3.50
N ARG A 191 9.13 -1.25 -3.23
CA ARG A 191 10.16 -1.55 -4.23
C ARG A 191 10.37 -3.06 -4.47
N SER A 192 9.70 -3.90 -3.67
CA SER A 192 9.77 -5.35 -3.80
C SER A 192 8.44 -5.85 -4.37
N PRO A 193 8.42 -6.45 -5.58
CA PRO A 193 7.18 -7.05 -6.08
C PRO A 193 6.74 -8.19 -5.15
N ARG A 194 5.42 -8.37 -4.99
CA ARG A 194 4.90 -9.50 -4.22
C ARG A 194 5.30 -10.82 -4.90
N PRO A 195 5.71 -11.84 -4.13
CA PRO A 195 6.06 -13.14 -4.69
C PRO A 195 4.81 -13.85 -5.21
N VAL A 196 5.01 -14.65 -6.26
CA VAL A 196 3.99 -15.50 -6.90
C VAL A 196 4.59 -16.87 -7.15
N ALA A 197 3.76 -17.91 -7.19
CA ALA A 197 4.21 -19.29 -7.43
C ALA A 197 4.78 -19.47 -8.85
N GLU A 198 4.02 -19.01 -9.85
CA GLU A 198 4.41 -19.06 -11.26
C GLU A 198 3.77 -17.90 -12.05
N LYS A 199 4.33 -17.61 -13.23
CA LYS A 199 3.78 -16.63 -14.17
C LYS A 199 3.11 -17.36 -15.32
N LEU A 200 1.80 -17.14 -15.48
CA LEU A 200 1.00 -17.69 -16.55
C LEU A 200 0.86 -16.68 -17.71
N ALA A 201 0.66 -17.20 -18.92
CA ALA A 201 0.33 -16.36 -20.07
C ALA A 201 -1.13 -15.91 -19.99
N GLY A 202 -1.41 -14.65 -20.32
CA GLY A 202 -2.78 -14.12 -20.34
C GLY A 202 -3.58 -14.67 -21.52
N ASP A 203 -4.61 -15.45 -21.21
CA ASP A 203 -5.52 -16.07 -22.18
C ASP A 203 -6.97 -15.57 -22.07
N TYR A 204 -7.27 -14.79 -21.02
CA TYR A 204 -8.59 -14.21 -20.78
C TYR A 204 -8.65 -12.74 -21.21
N PRO A 205 -9.63 -12.32 -22.03
CA PRO A 205 -9.71 -10.94 -22.53
C PRO A 205 -10.10 -9.94 -21.44
N LEU A 206 -9.45 -8.77 -21.46
CA LEU A 206 -9.91 -7.59 -20.72
C LEU A 206 -10.98 -6.91 -21.57
N LEU A 207 -12.23 -7.01 -21.15
CA LEU A 207 -13.34 -6.35 -21.82
C LEU A 207 -13.36 -4.90 -21.36
N THR A 208 -13.17 -3.96 -22.28
CA THR A 208 -13.18 -2.52 -21.98
C THR A 208 -14.58 -1.91 -22.10
N GLY A 209 -15.49 -2.59 -22.81
CA GLY A 209 -16.81 -2.09 -23.16
C GLY A 209 -16.80 -1.15 -24.38
N GLN A 210 -15.62 -0.86 -24.95
CA GLN A 210 -15.46 0.00 -26.11
C GLN A 210 -15.19 -0.84 -27.36
N ARG A 211 -16.11 -0.77 -28.34
CA ARG A 211 -16.03 -1.56 -29.59
C ARG A 211 -14.68 -1.44 -30.31
N VAL A 212 -14.11 -0.23 -30.36
CA VAL A 212 -12.83 0.01 -31.03
C VAL A 212 -11.66 -0.66 -30.31
N LEU A 213 -11.66 -0.65 -28.98
CA LEU A 213 -10.61 -1.27 -28.17
C LEU A 213 -10.78 -2.79 -28.19
N ASP A 214 -12.00 -3.29 -27.95
CA ASP A 214 -12.26 -4.72 -27.85
C ASP A 214 -12.12 -5.46 -29.20
N ALA A 215 -12.33 -4.79 -30.34
CA ALA A 215 -12.24 -5.41 -31.66
C ALA A 215 -10.89 -5.19 -32.36
N LEU A 216 -10.34 -3.96 -32.35
CA LEU A 216 -9.15 -3.64 -33.14
C LEU A 216 -7.86 -3.72 -32.33
N PHE A 217 -7.93 -3.44 -31.03
CA PHE A 217 -6.76 -3.39 -30.13
C PHE A 217 -7.03 -4.13 -28.82
N PRO A 218 -7.44 -5.41 -28.88
CA PRO A 218 -7.85 -6.15 -27.69
C PRO A 218 -6.70 -6.29 -26.71
N SER A 219 -7.04 -6.24 -25.42
CA SER A 219 -6.12 -6.53 -24.32
C SER A 219 -6.58 -7.77 -23.56
N VAL A 220 -5.69 -8.35 -22.77
CA VAL A 220 -5.95 -9.49 -21.89
C VAL A 220 -5.85 -9.07 -20.43
N LEU A 221 -6.53 -9.77 -19.53
CA LEU A 221 -6.34 -9.62 -18.10
C LEU A 221 -4.89 -9.98 -17.74
N GLY A 222 -4.19 -9.08 -17.05
CA GLY A 222 -2.74 -9.19 -16.82
C GLY A 222 -1.86 -8.67 -17.96
N GLY A 223 -2.46 -8.21 -19.06
CA GLY A 223 -1.78 -7.54 -20.15
C GLY A 223 -1.32 -6.12 -19.80
N THR A 224 -0.39 -5.59 -20.59
CA THR A 224 0.10 -4.20 -20.46
C THR A 224 -0.39 -3.39 -21.65
N CYS A 225 -0.99 -2.23 -21.39
CA CYS A 225 -1.49 -1.33 -22.42
C CYS A 225 -1.00 0.10 -22.18
N ALA A 226 -0.83 0.85 -23.26
CA ALA A 226 -0.52 2.27 -23.21
C ALA A 226 -1.51 3.04 -24.08
N VAL A 227 -2.09 4.11 -23.53
CA VAL A 227 -2.99 5.02 -24.26
C VAL A 227 -2.31 6.39 -24.38
N PRO A 228 -1.40 6.57 -25.36
CA PRO A 228 -0.77 7.86 -25.59
C PRO A 228 -1.79 8.83 -26.19
N GLY A 229 -1.57 10.13 -25.98
CA GLY A 229 -2.40 11.16 -26.59
C GLY A 229 -2.06 12.56 -26.11
N ALA A 230 -2.34 13.56 -26.93
CA ALA A 230 -2.14 14.96 -26.56
C ALA A 230 -3.07 15.37 -25.40
N PHE A 231 -2.82 16.55 -24.85
CA PHE A 231 -3.68 17.11 -23.81
C PHE A 231 -5.11 17.29 -24.35
N GLY A 232 -6.12 16.86 -23.57
CA GLY A 232 -7.54 16.96 -23.97
C GLY A 232 -8.04 15.90 -24.97
N CYS A 233 -7.25 14.91 -25.36
CA CYS A 233 -7.67 13.86 -26.30
C CYS A 233 -8.54 12.73 -25.69
N GLY A 234 -9.09 12.91 -24.49
CA GLY A 234 -9.96 11.91 -23.86
C GLY A 234 -9.26 10.72 -23.19
N LYS A 235 -7.96 10.85 -22.83
CA LYS A 235 -7.24 9.80 -22.08
C LYS A 235 -7.95 9.46 -20.76
N THR A 236 -8.30 10.47 -19.98
CA THR A 236 -9.01 10.33 -18.69
C THR A 236 -10.39 9.68 -18.88
N VAL A 237 -11.10 10.01 -19.96
CA VAL A 237 -12.40 9.42 -20.31
C VAL A 237 -12.28 7.92 -20.59
N ILE A 238 -11.22 7.50 -21.30
CA ILE A 238 -10.94 6.08 -21.54
C ILE A 238 -10.65 5.37 -20.21
N SER A 239 -9.79 5.95 -19.35
CA SER A 239 -9.47 5.38 -18.04
C SER A 239 -10.70 5.24 -17.13
N GLN A 240 -11.57 6.24 -17.11
CA GLN A 240 -12.83 6.21 -16.34
C GLN A 240 -13.82 5.19 -16.91
N SER A 241 -13.91 5.07 -18.24
CA SER A 241 -14.75 4.06 -18.87
C SER A 241 -14.25 2.64 -18.55
N LEU A 242 -12.93 2.45 -18.55
CA LEU A 242 -12.32 1.18 -18.19
C LEU A 242 -12.57 0.83 -16.70
N SER A 243 -12.48 1.81 -15.79
CA SER A 243 -12.75 1.55 -14.38
C SER A 243 -14.21 1.20 -14.10
N LYS A 244 -15.16 1.81 -14.83
CA LYS A 244 -16.61 1.59 -14.64
C LYS A 244 -17.13 0.31 -15.31
N TYR A 245 -16.65 -0.01 -16.52
CA TYR A 245 -17.27 -1.04 -17.37
C TYR A 245 -16.41 -2.28 -17.61
N SER A 246 -15.18 -2.32 -17.09
CA SER A 246 -14.34 -3.50 -17.28
C SER A 246 -14.84 -4.71 -16.50
N ASN A 247 -14.46 -5.89 -16.97
CA ASN A 247 -14.71 -7.17 -16.30
C ASN A 247 -13.73 -7.46 -15.13
N SER A 248 -13.09 -6.42 -14.57
CA SER A 248 -12.16 -6.56 -13.44
C SER A 248 -12.91 -6.57 -12.11
N GLN A 249 -12.49 -7.41 -11.16
CA GLN A 249 -13.13 -7.50 -9.84
C GLN A 249 -12.81 -6.29 -8.93
N ALA A 250 -11.63 -5.70 -9.11
CA ALA A 250 -11.19 -4.53 -8.38
C ALA A 250 -10.36 -3.62 -9.30
N ILE A 251 -10.42 -2.32 -9.06
CA ILE A 251 -9.66 -1.30 -9.79
C ILE A 251 -8.82 -0.50 -8.80
N ILE A 252 -7.54 -0.34 -9.11
CA ILE A 252 -6.63 0.57 -8.42
C ILE A 252 -6.31 1.69 -9.39
N TYR A 253 -6.74 2.91 -9.06
CA TYR A 253 -6.47 4.10 -9.86
C TYR A 253 -5.35 4.93 -9.23
N VAL A 254 -4.28 5.19 -9.99
CA VAL A 254 -3.13 5.97 -9.53
C VAL A 254 -2.95 7.18 -10.44
N GLY A 255 -3.28 8.37 -9.92
CA GLY A 255 -3.03 9.63 -10.60
C GLY A 255 -1.61 10.14 -10.32
N CYS A 256 -0.81 10.36 -11.36
CA CYS A 256 0.54 10.91 -11.23
C CYS A 256 0.65 12.24 -11.98
N GLY A 257 0.71 13.35 -11.24
CA GLY A 257 0.76 14.69 -11.86
C GLY A 257 -0.53 15.10 -12.58
N GLU A 258 -1.64 14.41 -12.30
CA GLU A 258 -2.94 14.72 -12.87
C GLU A 258 -3.53 16.01 -12.31
N ARG A 259 -4.45 16.62 -13.06
CA ARG A 259 -5.14 17.83 -12.61
C ARG A 259 -6.09 17.49 -11.46
N GLY A 260 -6.07 18.29 -10.40
CA GLY A 260 -6.91 18.08 -9.22
C GLY A 260 -8.41 17.97 -9.53
N ASN A 261 -8.90 18.71 -10.54
CA ASN A 261 -10.29 18.64 -10.96
C ASN A 261 -10.66 17.28 -11.60
N GLU A 262 -9.74 16.67 -12.36
CA GLU A 262 -9.98 15.36 -12.98
C GLU A 262 -10.06 14.26 -11.91
N MET A 263 -9.21 14.35 -10.88
CA MET A 263 -9.29 13.47 -9.72
C MET A 263 -10.61 13.68 -8.95
N ALA A 264 -11.02 14.93 -8.73
CA ALA A 264 -12.25 15.24 -8.00
C ALA A 264 -13.51 14.74 -8.74
N GLU A 265 -13.56 14.88 -10.06
CA GLU A 265 -14.67 14.36 -10.88
C GLU A 265 -14.78 12.84 -10.78
N GLY A 266 -13.66 12.13 -10.79
CA GLY A 266 -13.63 10.67 -10.59
C GLY A 266 -14.07 10.20 -9.20
N LEU A 267 -14.15 11.10 -8.21
CA LEU A 267 -14.55 10.80 -6.82
C LEU A 267 -16.00 11.20 -6.50
N MET A 268 -16.61 12.08 -7.30
CA MET A 268 -17.99 12.55 -7.09
C MET A 268 -19.04 11.62 -7.71
N ASP A 269 -18.64 10.79 -8.67
CA ASP A 269 -19.46 9.78 -9.37
C ASP A 269 -19.34 8.39 -8.74
#